data_AF-A0A2D5UH36-F1
#
_entry.id   AF-A0A2D5UH36-F1
#
_cell.length_a   1.000
_cell.length_b   1.000
_cell.length_c   1.000
_cell.angle_alpha   90.00
_cell.angle_beta   90.00
_cell.angle_gamma   90.00
#
_symmetry.space_group_name_H-M   'P 1'
#
loop_
_entity.id
_entity.type
_entity.pdbx_description
1 polymer ?
#
loop_
_entity_poly.entity_id
_entity_poly.type
_entity_poly.pdbx_seq_one_letter_code
_entity_poly.pdbx_strand_id
1 'polypeptide(L)'
;MESGNININSEIGKLEGVIVHLPGPEVENMTPENAERALYSDILNLSIALPEYNNFIGVLKKFTSVFEVSDLLQDIINDTKIKKKLLKQICRHEHDEEEDVCNFIEKISNEELATQLIQGIEMHKNNLTRFLDNEKYCLHPLPNFFFTRDASFSVGNEVIISKMARNVRDRETLIMEAIFEHHPLFNVNTVNPVQKFDKTGKGTIEGGDVIVARNDILLIGTGERTSTQGIDSVIEHMKTKSGTHHIIVQELPYKPESFIHLDMVFTILDKYSCMIFEPLIIHATKYITIHIKIENHTVTNIKEEKNILVALRSLGMELEPIFCGGNNDSTIMEREQWQSGANFFALEPGKVIGYGRNTNTIEALNKHGYDIANARDIVTGKSEIEDYDKLVITIEGNELSRGGGGARCMTMPVARQAVVW
;
A
#
# COMPACT_ATOMS: atom_id res chain seq x y z
N MET A 1 9.96 -17.16 -16.17
CA MET A 1 8.75 -16.51 -15.64
C MET A 1 8.10 -15.82 -16.81
N GLU A 2 6.89 -16.24 -17.19
CA GLU A 2 6.13 -15.51 -18.21
C GLU A 2 5.87 -14.09 -17.70
N SER A 3 6.08 -13.09 -18.55
CA SER A 3 5.81 -11.68 -18.27
C SER A 3 4.39 -11.53 -17.71
N GLY A 4 4.27 -11.20 -16.43
CA GLY A 4 2.96 -11.00 -15.81
C GLY A 4 2.33 -9.73 -16.37
N ASN A 5 1.33 -9.87 -17.24
CA ASN A 5 0.52 -8.73 -17.64
C ASN A 5 -0.14 -8.16 -16.39
N ILE A 6 0.17 -6.92 -16.05
CA ILE A 6 -0.45 -6.25 -14.90
C ILE A 6 -1.94 -6.18 -15.15
N ASN A 7 -2.73 -6.66 -14.19
CA ASN A 7 -4.19 -6.69 -14.30
C ASN A 7 -4.85 -6.79 -12.93
N ILE A 8 -5.31 -5.66 -12.37
CA ILE A 8 -6.03 -5.59 -11.10
C ILE A 8 -7.43 -5.03 -11.31
N ASN A 9 -8.42 -5.91 -11.33
CA ASN A 9 -9.84 -5.56 -11.51
C ASN A 9 -10.70 -5.76 -10.26
N SER A 10 -10.10 -6.21 -9.16
CA SER A 10 -10.75 -6.42 -7.86
C SER A 10 -9.70 -6.58 -6.77
N GLU A 11 -10.06 -6.35 -5.50
CA GLU A 11 -9.22 -6.68 -4.36
C GLU A 11 -9.12 -8.19 -4.07
N ILE A 12 -10.13 -8.97 -4.47
CA ILE A 12 -10.31 -10.35 -4.00
C ILE A 12 -10.03 -11.42 -5.06
N GLY A 13 -9.86 -11.05 -6.33
CA GLY A 13 -9.51 -12.00 -7.39
C GLY A 13 -8.25 -12.78 -7.03
N LYS A 14 -8.18 -14.06 -7.44
CA LYS A 14 -7.06 -14.94 -7.10
C LYS A 14 -5.73 -14.29 -7.51
N LEU A 15 -4.83 -14.13 -6.54
CA LEU A 15 -3.57 -13.43 -6.67
C LEU A 15 -2.57 -14.23 -7.52
N GLU A 16 -2.04 -13.62 -8.58
CA GLU A 16 -1.08 -14.24 -9.50
C GLU A 16 0.32 -13.61 -9.42
N GLY A 17 0.40 -12.36 -8.95
CA GLY A 17 1.66 -11.69 -8.67
C GLY A 17 1.54 -10.55 -7.67
N VAL A 18 2.54 -10.42 -6.80
CA VAL A 18 2.61 -9.37 -5.78
C VAL A 18 4.04 -8.84 -5.61
N ILE A 19 4.16 -7.51 -5.48
CA ILE A 19 5.40 -6.84 -5.09
C ILE A 19 5.40 -6.62 -3.57
N VAL A 20 6.52 -6.96 -2.95
CA VAL A 20 6.81 -6.79 -1.53
C VAL A 20 8.23 -6.23 -1.35
N HIS A 21 8.57 -5.85 -0.12
CA HIS A 21 9.93 -5.45 0.22
C HIS A 21 10.28 -5.97 1.60
N LEU A 22 11.21 -6.92 1.68
CA LEU A 22 11.73 -7.44 2.93
C LEU A 22 12.40 -6.31 3.74
N PRO A 23 11.93 -6.00 4.97
CA PRO A 23 12.54 -4.96 5.80
C PRO A 23 14.00 -5.30 6.12
N GLY A 24 14.88 -4.32 6.00
CA GLY A 24 16.31 -4.42 6.27
C GLY A 24 16.84 -3.35 7.24
N PRO A 25 18.16 -3.09 7.23
CA PRO A 25 18.82 -2.06 8.05
C PRO A 25 18.18 -0.66 7.98
N GLU A 26 17.48 -0.32 6.91
CA GLU A 26 16.70 0.93 6.81
C GLU A 26 15.72 1.11 7.96
N VAL A 27 15.20 0.01 8.51
CA VAL A 27 14.27 0.01 9.64
C VAL A 27 15.01 0.23 10.97
N GLU A 28 16.20 -0.36 11.15
CA GLU A 28 17.00 -0.20 12.38
C GLU A 28 17.71 1.16 12.46
N ASN A 29 17.96 1.80 11.32
CA ASN A 29 18.62 3.11 11.26
C ASN A 29 17.73 4.27 11.76
N MET A 30 16.52 3.96 12.24
CA MET A 30 15.65 4.91 12.94
C MET A 30 16.11 5.14 14.38
N THR A 31 16.16 6.40 14.78
CA THR A 31 16.43 6.88 16.13
C THR A 31 15.16 7.53 16.70
N PRO A 32 15.03 7.69 18.03
CA PRO A 32 13.87 8.38 18.61
C PRO A 32 13.66 9.80 18.06
N GLU A 33 14.76 10.48 17.72
CA GLU A 33 14.74 11.84 17.16
C GLU A 33 14.23 11.89 15.71
N ASN A 34 14.36 10.79 14.95
CA ASN A 34 13.97 10.74 13.55
C ASN A 34 12.71 9.87 13.28
N ALA A 35 12.19 9.14 14.28
CA ALA A 35 11.04 8.24 14.13
C ALA A 35 9.76 8.99 13.68
N GLU A 36 9.46 10.15 14.29
CA GLU A 36 8.31 10.98 13.88
C GLU A 36 8.48 11.49 12.44
N ARG A 37 9.70 11.89 12.07
CA ARG A 37 10.04 12.29 10.69
C ARG A 37 9.91 11.12 9.70
N ALA A 38 10.20 9.90 10.15
CA ALA A 38 10.02 8.65 9.41
C ALA A 38 8.56 8.14 9.45
N LEU A 39 7.64 8.87 10.07
CA LEU A 39 6.22 8.51 10.18
C LEU A 39 5.96 7.24 11.01
N TYR A 40 6.87 6.90 11.92
CA TYR A 40 6.73 5.78 12.83
C TYR A 40 6.24 6.24 14.19
N SER A 41 5.27 5.51 14.74
CA SER A 41 4.82 5.68 16.13
C SER A 41 5.82 5.12 17.14
N ASP A 42 6.73 4.23 16.70
CA ASP A 42 7.69 3.54 17.55
C ASP A 42 8.86 2.96 16.74
N ILE A 43 9.98 2.67 17.41
CA ILE A 43 11.16 2.04 16.78
C ILE A 43 10.93 0.53 16.71
N LEU A 44 11.05 0.00 15.50
CA LEU A 44 10.93 -1.43 15.24
C LEU A 44 12.21 -2.18 15.60
N ASN A 45 12.04 -3.34 16.23
CA ASN A 45 13.13 -4.29 16.42
C ASN A 45 13.18 -5.25 15.22
N LEU A 46 14.10 -5.02 14.29
CA LEU A 46 14.23 -5.82 13.07
C LEU A 46 14.46 -7.31 13.35
N SER A 47 15.20 -7.65 14.42
CA SER A 47 15.44 -9.06 14.78
C SER A 47 14.18 -9.84 15.12
N ILE A 48 13.10 -9.16 15.53
CA ILE A 48 11.79 -9.74 15.80
C ILE A 48 10.87 -9.57 14.58
N ALA A 49 10.90 -8.41 13.92
CA ALA A 49 10.10 -8.14 12.72
C ALA A 49 10.42 -9.08 11.55
N LEU A 50 11.70 -9.44 11.36
CA LEU A 50 12.14 -10.32 10.27
C LEU A 50 11.50 -11.71 10.33
N PRO A 51 11.52 -12.45 11.44
CA PRO A 51 10.77 -13.70 11.57
C PRO A 51 9.27 -13.56 11.27
N GLU A 52 8.62 -12.50 11.75
CA GLU A 52 7.19 -12.22 11.48
C GLU A 52 6.94 -12.04 9.97
N TYR A 53 7.78 -11.22 9.33
CA TYR A 53 7.70 -10.93 7.91
C TYR A 53 8.04 -12.16 7.04
N ASN A 54 8.99 -12.99 7.48
CA ASN A 54 9.36 -14.22 6.79
C ASN A 54 8.21 -15.23 6.75
N ASN A 55 7.39 -15.31 7.81
CA ASN A 55 6.18 -16.12 7.78
C ASN A 55 5.15 -15.54 6.79
N PHE A 56 4.97 -14.22 6.81
CA PHE A 56 4.07 -13.52 5.88
C PHE A 56 4.45 -13.75 4.41
N ILE A 57 5.70 -13.50 4.03
CA ILE A 57 6.18 -13.73 2.66
C ILE A 57 6.22 -15.22 2.32
N GLY A 58 6.47 -16.10 3.29
CA GLY A 58 6.43 -17.54 3.10
C GLY A 58 5.04 -18.02 2.65
N VAL A 59 3.97 -17.46 3.23
CA VAL A 59 2.59 -17.71 2.78
C VAL A 59 2.40 -17.23 1.34
N LEU A 60 2.83 -16.01 1.01
CA LEU A 60 2.72 -15.46 -0.34
C LEU A 60 3.47 -16.31 -1.37
N LYS A 61 4.70 -16.74 -1.06
CA LYS A 61 5.55 -17.57 -1.94
C LYS A 61 4.96 -18.97 -2.20
N LYS A 62 4.12 -19.48 -1.29
CA LYS A 62 3.36 -20.73 -1.52
C LYS A 62 2.17 -20.53 -2.45
N PHE A 63 1.57 -19.33 -2.46
CA PHE A 63 0.32 -19.07 -3.18
C PHE A 63 0.51 -18.41 -4.56
N THR A 64 1.51 -17.53 -4.70
CA THR A 64 1.63 -16.62 -5.85
C THR A 64 3.09 -16.30 -6.22
N SER A 65 3.29 -15.63 -7.35
CA SER A 65 4.61 -15.07 -7.71
C SER A 65 4.89 -13.84 -6.84
N VAL A 66 6.02 -13.86 -6.15
CA VAL A 66 6.46 -12.75 -5.27
C VAL A 66 7.67 -12.07 -5.88
N PHE A 67 7.60 -10.75 -6.01
CA PHE A 67 8.69 -9.91 -6.51
C PHE A 67 9.17 -8.97 -5.42
N GLU A 68 10.47 -8.92 -5.16
CA GLU A 68 11.08 -8.04 -4.16
C GLU A 68 11.52 -6.73 -4.81
N VAL A 69 11.20 -5.60 -4.19
CA VAL A 69 11.61 -4.26 -4.68
C VAL A 69 13.12 -4.17 -4.83
N SER A 70 13.89 -4.72 -3.89
CA SER A 70 15.35 -4.71 -3.92
C SER A 70 15.92 -5.45 -5.13
N ASP A 71 15.38 -6.63 -5.45
CA ASP A 71 15.80 -7.42 -6.61
C ASP A 71 15.45 -6.69 -7.92
N LEU A 72 14.23 -6.17 -8.03
CA LEU A 72 13.77 -5.40 -9.19
C LEU A 72 14.60 -4.13 -9.41
N LEU A 73 14.96 -3.44 -8.32
CA LEU A 73 15.82 -2.25 -8.37
C LEU A 73 17.25 -2.60 -8.80
N GLN A 74 17.79 -3.71 -8.29
CA GLN A 74 19.12 -4.19 -8.66
C GLN A 74 19.20 -4.48 -10.16
N ASP A 75 18.17 -5.11 -10.73
CA ASP A 75 18.10 -5.45 -12.14
C ASP A 75 18.11 -4.20 -13.04
N ILE A 76 17.32 -3.16 -12.71
CA ILE A 76 17.31 -1.93 -13.53
C ILE A 76 18.58 -1.07 -13.37
N ILE A 77 19.26 -1.12 -12.21
CA ILE A 77 20.50 -0.36 -11.96
C ILE A 77 21.67 -0.90 -12.78
N ASN A 78 21.63 -2.18 -13.17
CA ASN A 78 22.64 -2.78 -14.03
C ASN A 78 22.67 -2.16 -15.43
N ASP A 79 21.56 -1.54 -15.89
CA ASP A 79 21.58 -0.69 -17.09
C ASP A 79 22.06 0.72 -16.74
N THR A 80 23.24 1.07 -17.25
CA THR A 80 23.90 2.37 -17.00
C THR A 80 23.03 3.57 -17.39
N LYS A 81 22.23 3.46 -18.45
CA LYS A 81 21.37 4.55 -18.92
C LYS A 81 20.21 4.75 -17.95
N ILE A 82 19.59 3.66 -17.50
CA ILE A 82 18.49 3.69 -16.53
C ILE A 82 19.00 4.18 -15.17
N LYS A 83 20.13 3.64 -14.68
CA LYS A 83 20.82 4.12 -13.48
C LYS A 83 21.00 5.64 -13.49
N LYS A 84 21.59 6.20 -14.55
CA LYS A 84 21.85 7.65 -14.64
C LYS A 84 20.56 8.47 -14.65
N LYS A 85 19.50 7.98 -15.31
CA LYS A 85 18.18 8.63 -15.32
C LYS A 85 17.59 8.68 -13.91
N LEU A 86 17.55 7.55 -13.21
CA LEU A 86 17.03 7.44 -11.85
C LEU A 86 17.83 8.31 -10.87
N LEU A 87 19.15 8.21 -10.88
CA LEU A 87 20.01 9.01 -10.00
C LEU A 87 19.80 10.51 -10.23
N LYS A 88 19.66 10.95 -11.48
CA LYS A 88 19.36 12.35 -11.79
C LYS A 88 18.02 12.80 -11.22
N GLN A 89 16.97 11.96 -11.29
CA GLN A 89 15.67 12.27 -10.71
C GLN A 89 15.74 12.39 -9.18
N ILE A 90 16.38 11.43 -8.51
CA ILE A 90 16.57 11.43 -7.05
C ILE A 90 17.37 12.66 -6.61
N CYS A 91 18.50 12.92 -7.26
CA CYS A 91 19.35 14.07 -6.97
C CYS A 91 18.64 15.41 -7.11
N ARG A 92 17.87 15.58 -8.19
CA ARG A 92 17.09 16.80 -8.41
C ARG A 92 16.01 16.96 -7.34
N HIS A 93 15.46 15.85 -6.84
CA HIS A 93 14.37 15.88 -5.87
C HIS A 93 14.87 16.15 -4.44
N GLU A 94 15.95 15.51 -4.00
CA GLU A 94 16.43 15.59 -2.61
C GLU A 94 17.55 16.60 -2.36
N HIS A 95 18.27 17.02 -3.41
CA HIS A 95 19.45 17.88 -3.28
C HIS A 95 19.50 19.06 -4.25
N ASP A 96 18.40 19.38 -4.95
CA ASP A 96 18.34 20.48 -5.92
C ASP A 96 19.53 20.48 -6.92
N GLU A 97 19.98 19.29 -7.34
CA GLU A 97 21.13 19.08 -8.23
C GLU A 97 22.51 19.48 -7.65
N GLU A 98 22.71 19.39 -6.32
CA GLU A 98 24.04 19.56 -5.70
C GLU A 98 25.07 18.56 -6.29
N GLU A 99 25.92 19.07 -7.19
CA GLU A 99 26.77 18.28 -8.07
C GLU A 99 27.73 17.36 -7.30
N ASP A 100 28.23 17.80 -6.15
CA ASP A 100 29.14 17.03 -5.31
C ASP A 100 28.50 15.77 -4.72
N VAL A 101 27.24 15.85 -4.28
CA VAL A 101 26.51 14.70 -3.72
C VAL A 101 26.18 13.72 -4.84
N CYS A 102 25.71 14.23 -5.97
CA CYS A 102 25.35 13.40 -7.12
C CYS A 102 26.54 12.66 -7.71
N ASN A 103 27.68 13.34 -7.86
CA ASN A 103 28.92 12.73 -8.31
C ASN A 103 29.46 11.68 -7.34
N PHE A 104 29.20 11.83 -6.04
CA PHE A 104 29.54 10.82 -5.05
C PHE A 104 28.66 9.58 -5.20
N ILE A 105 27.34 9.76 -5.29
CA ILE A 105 26.38 8.64 -5.43
C ILE A 105 26.63 7.86 -6.73
N GLU A 106 26.93 8.54 -7.84
CA GLU A 106 27.20 7.88 -9.13
C GLU A 106 28.43 6.96 -9.10
N LYS A 107 29.41 7.24 -8.23
CA LYS A 107 30.64 6.43 -8.07
C LYS A 107 30.42 5.16 -7.25
N ILE A 108 29.29 5.03 -6.56
CA ILE A 108 28.96 3.81 -5.81
C ILE A 108 28.79 2.66 -6.80
N SER A 109 29.31 1.49 -6.44
CA SER A 109 29.22 0.29 -7.25
C SER A 109 27.75 -0.10 -7.49
N ASN A 110 27.43 -0.70 -8.63
CA ASN A 110 26.03 -1.10 -8.90
C ASN A 110 25.52 -2.15 -7.90
N GLU A 111 26.41 -2.99 -7.39
CA GLU A 111 26.11 -4.02 -6.38
C GLU A 111 25.67 -3.40 -5.06
N GLU A 112 26.26 -2.27 -4.65
CA GLU A 112 25.92 -1.59 -3.40
C GLU A 112 24.81 -0.55 -3.59
N LEU A 113 24.73 0.06 -4.78
CA LEU A 113 23.86 1.21 -5.01
C LEU A 113 22.38 0.89 -4.82
N ALA A 114 21.90 -0.26 -5.33
CA ALA A 114 20.49 -0.65 -5.18
C ALA A 114 20.10 -0.72 -3.70
N THR A 115 20.93 -1.38 -2.91
CA THR A 115 20.77 -1.49 -1.46
C THR A 115 20.84 -0.13 -0.77
N GLN A 116 21.83 0.71 -1.09
CA GLN A 116 22.01 1.99 -0.42
C GLN A 116 20.95 3.05 -0.79
N LEU A 117 20.35 2.97 -1.98
CA LEU A 117 19.20 3.83 -2.32
C LEU A 117 17.99 3.58 -1.42
N ILE A 118 17.89 2.40 -0.81
CA ILE A 118 16.86 2.03 0.17
C ILE A 118 17.37 2.24 1.60
N GLN A 119 18.56 1.74 1.92
CA GLN A 119 19.16 1.74 3.26
C GLN A 119 19.73 3.09 3.71
N GLY A 120 19.82 4.03 2.78
CA GLY A 120 20.43 5.33 2.99
C GLY A 120 21.91 5.34 2.63
N ILE A 121 22.39 6.54 2.27
CA ILE A 121 23.79 6.80 1.92
C ILE A 121 24.33 7.76 2.97
N GLU A 122 25.37 7.34 3.69
CA GLU A 122 26.02 8.19 4.69
C GLU A 122 26.71 9.38 4.03
N MET A 123 26.63 10.54 4.69
CA MET A 123 27.23 11.76 4.20
C MET A 123 28.76 11.69 4.30
N HIS A 124 29.42 11.90 3.17
CA HIS A 124 30.88 12.01 3.12
C HIS A 124 31.33 13.39 3.65
N LYS A 125 31.97 13.41 4.84
CA LYS A 125 32.45 14.62 5.54
C LYS A 125 33.75 15.18 4.93
N ASN A 126 33.67 15.75 3.73
CA ASN A 126 34.82 16.25 2.95
C ASN A 126 35.03 17.77 2.96
N ASN A 127 34.21 18.53 3.68
CA ASN A 127 34.38 19.97 3.88
C ASN A 127 33.95 20.37 5.29
N LEU A 128 34.28 21.59 5.71
CA LEU A 128 33.98 22.07 7.06
C LEU A 128 32.47 22.06 7.36
N THR A 129 31.64 22.44 6.38
CA THR A 129 30.17 22.45 6.52
C THR A 129 29.65 21.06 6.86
N ARG A 130 29.94 20.05 6.03
CA ARG A 130 29.54 18.65 6.26
C ARG A 130 30.20 18.03 7.49
N PHE A 131 31.42 18.47 7.83
CA PHE A 131 32.09 17.98 9.03
C PHE A 131 31.35 18.41 10.30
N LEU A 132 30.94 19.68 10.37
CA LEU A 132 30.19 20.27 11.47
C LEU A 132 28.69 19.95 11.44
N ASP A 133 28.19 19.42 10.33
CA ASP A 133 26.82 18.96 10.23
C ASP A 133 26.60 17.68 11.07
N ASN A 134 25.49 17.68 11.81
CA ASN A 134 25.05 16.56 12.64
C ASN A 134 24.25 15.54 11.83
N GLU A 135 23.84 15.88 10.61
CA GLU A 135 23.19 14.94 9.70
C GLU A 135 24.13 13.78 9.36
N LYS A 136 23.59 12.56 9.41
CA LYS A 136 24.35 11.33 9.15
C LYS A 136 24.29 10.95 7.68
N TYR A 137 23.18 11.24 7.00
CA TYR A 137 22.90 10.74 5.66
C TYR A 137 22.80 11.87 4.65
N CYS A 138 23.35 11.66 3.45
CA CYS A 138 22.97 12.50 2.31
C CYS A 138 21.65 12.00 1.70
N LEU A 139 21.47 10.68 1.56
CA LEU A 139 20.16 10.08 1.29
C LEU A 139 19.68 9.34 2.53
N HIS A 140 18.59 9.78 3.14
CA HIS A 140 18.02 9.13 4.32
C HIS A 140 17.51 7.72 4.02
N PRO A 141 17.57 6.76 4.95
CA PRO A 141 16.93 5.44 4.76
C PRO A 141 15.42 5.55 4.48
N LEU A 142 14.84 4.55 3.81
CA LEU A 142 13.41 4.43 3.50
C LEU A 142 12.72 3.36 4.38
N PRO A 143 12.51 3.60 5.68
CA PRO A 143 11.98 2.59 6.59
C PRO A 143 10.54 2.17 6.27
N ASN A 144 9.77 2.99 5.55
CA ASN A 144 8.38 2.68 5.18
C ASN A 144 8.28 1.82 3.92
N PHE A 145 9.40 1.50 3.25
CA PHE A 145 9.35 0.87 1.94
C PHE A 145 8.80 -0.58 1.97
N PHE A 146 8.83 -1.24 3.14
CA PHE A 146 8.15 -2.52 3.31
C PHE A 146 6.61 -2.40 3.26
N PHE A 147 6.06 -1.18 3.38
CA PHE A 147 4.69 -0.86 3.02
C PHE A 147 4.59 -0.48 1.54
N THR A 148 4.74 -1.48 0.66
CA THR A 148 4.77 -1.29 -0.80
C THR A 148 3.44 -0.81 -1.39
N ARG A 149 2.35 -0.86 -0.61
CA ARG A 149 1.01 -0.45 -1.02
C ARG A 149 0.94 1.00 -1.50
N ASP A 150 1.68 1.89 -0.87
CA ASP A 150 1.35 3.32 -0.93
C ASP A 150 2.03 4.04 -2.09
N ALA A 151 3.28 3.68 -2.40
CA ALA A 151 4.10 4.39 -3.39
C ALA A 151 3.61 4.20 -4.84
N SER A 152 2.89 3.11 -5.10
CA SER A 152 2.26 2.84 -6.39
C SER A 152 1.18 1.78 -6.23
N PHE A 153 0.19 1.78 -7.12
CA PHE A 153 -0.90 0.81 -7.08
C PHE A 153 -1.41 0.50 -8.50
N SER A 154 -1.88 -0.73 -8.70
CA SER A 154 -2.39 -1.17 -10.01
C SER A 154 -3.90 -1.02 -10.11
N VAL A 155 -4.38 -0.50 -11.25
CA VAL A 155 -5.80 -0.39 -11.59
C VAL A 155 -5.99 -0.84 -13.04
N GLY A 156 -6.79 -1.89 -13.25
CA GLY A 156 -6.88 -2.55 -14.54
C GLY A 156 -5.49 -2.96 -15.02
N ASN A 157 -5.15 -2.59 -16.25
CA ASN A 157 -3.87 -2.90 -16.89
C ASN A 157 -2.82 -1.77 -16.77
N GLU A 158 -2.98 -0.89 -15.79
CA GLU A 158 -2.07 0.23 -15.56
C GLU A 158 -1.51 0.21 -14.14
N VAL A 159 -0.34 0.81 -13.98
CA VAL A 159 0.18 1.18 -12.67
C VAL A 159 0.05 2.68 -12.51
N ILE A 160 -0.53 3.09 -11.40
CA ILE A 160 -0.58 4.48 -10.98
C ILE A 160 0.57 4.71 -9.99
N ILE A 161 1.42 5.68 -10.31
CA ILE A 161 2.46 6.18 -9.41
C ILE A 161 1.83 7.24 -8.52
N SER A 162 2.00 7.06 -7.21
CA SER A 162 1.43 7.93 -6.20
C SER A 162 2.14 9.28 -6.17
N LYS A 163 1.41 10.31 -5.74
CA LYS A 163 2.02 11.56 -5.28
C LYS A 163 1.84 11.62 -3.77
N MET A 164 2.89 11.26 -3.03
CA MET A 164 2.83 11.11 -1.57
C MET A 164 2.52 12.44 -0.89
N ALA A 165 1.81 12.39 0.23
CA ALA A 165 1.55 13.58 1.05
C ALA A 165 2.77 14.01 1.86
N ARG A 166 3.66 13.07 2.17
CA ARG A 166 4.89 13.29 2.94
C ARG A 166 6.10 13.05 2.05
N ASN A 167 6.87 14.10 1.80
CA ASN A 167 8.03 14.07 0.89
C ASN A 167 9.10 13.03 1.27
N VAL A 168 9.17 12.60 2.53
CA VAL A 168 10.09 11.53 2.99
C VAL A 168 9.89 10.22 2.21
N ARG A 169 8.71 10.00 1.65
CA ARG A 169 8.37 8.81 0.84
C ARG A 169 8.43 9.04 -0.67
N ASP A 170 8.74 10.25 -1.14
CA ASP A 170 8.77 10.54 -2.59
C ASP A 170 9.86 9.72 -3.31
N ARG A 171 10.97 9.36 -2.65
CA ARG A 171 11.97 8.48 -3.28
C ARG A 171 11.44 7.06 -3.53
N GLU A 172 10.54 6.57 -2.68
CA GLU A 172 9.88 5.27 -2.90
C GLU A 172 9.11 5.28 -4.24
N THR A 173 8.41 6.38 -4.55
CA THR A 173 7.66 6.50 -5.81
C THR A 173 8.57 6.62 -7.02
N LEU A 174 9.70 7.33 -6.92
CA LEU A 174 10.71 7.41 -7.98
C LEU A 174 11.31 6.04 -8.30
N ILE A 175 11.60 5.24 -7.27
CA ILE A 175 12.12 3.87 -7.42
C ILE A 175 11.06 2.98 -8.10
N MET A 176 9.82 2.99 -7.60
CA MET A 176 8.73 2.19 -8.18
C MET A 176 8.42 2.60 -9.63
N GLU A 177 8.40 3.90 -9.94
CA GLU A 177 8.23 4.41 -11.30
C GLU A 177 9.32 3.88 -12.23
N ALA A 178 10.58 3.96 -11.84
CA ALA A 178 11.69 3.44 -12.64
C ALA A 178 11.61 1.93 -12.83
N ILE A 179 11.19 1.17 -11.81
CA ILE A 179 10.95 -0.28 -11.92
C ILE A 179 9.88 -0.56 -12.97
N PHE A 180 8.71 0.07 -12.90
CA PHE A 180 7.63 -0.20 -13.85
C PHE A 180 7.90 0.31 -15.26
N GLU A 181 8.64 1.40 -15.42
CA GLU A 181 9.01 1.92 -16.74
C GLU A 181 10.07 1.08 -17.47
N HIS A 182 10.92 0.34 -16.72
CA HIS A 182 12.16 -0.19 -17.28
C HIS A 182 12.44 -1.66 -16.99
N HIS A 183 11.81 -2.26 -15.98
CA HIS A 183 12.08 -3.65 -15.64
C HIS A 183 11.42 -4.60 -16.67
N PRO A 184 12.17 -5.55 -17.26
CA PRO A 184 11.68 -6.39 -18.36
C PRO A 184 10.53 -7.34 -17.98
N LEU A 185 10.34 -7.61 -16.68
CA LEU A 185 9.20 -8.42 -16.22
C LEU A 185 7.85 -7.70 -16.34
N PHE A 186 7.85 -6.37 -16.37
CA PHE A 186 6.63 -5.57 -16.43
C PHE A 186 6.52 -4.89 -17.79
N ASN A 187 5.45 -5.24 -18.51
CA ASN A 187 5.05 -4.51 -19.70
C ASN A 187 3.74 -3.81 -19.40
N VAL A 188 3.83 -2.61 -18.83
CA VAL A 188 2.69 -1.87 -18.31
C VAL A 188 2.73 -0.40 -18.72
N ASN A 189 1.55 0.22 -18.80
CA ASN A 189 1.45 1.66 -18.88
C ASN A 189 1.53 2.25 -17.46
N THR A 190 2.62 2.97 -17.19
CA THR A 190 2.82 3.71 -15.94
C THR A 190 2.18 5.09 -16.07
N VAL A 191 1.33 5.47 -15.13
CA VAL A 191 0.58 6.72 -15.16
C VAL A 191 0.79 7.49 -13.86
N ASN A 192 0.97 8.81 -13.96
CA ASN A 192 0.95 9.70 -12.82
C ASN A 192 -0.19 10.73 -12.99
N PRO A 193 -1.43 10.41 -12.55
CA PRO A 193 -2.59 11.28 -12.75
C PRO A 193 -2.38 12.66 -12.12
N VAL A 194 -1.84 12.72 -10.91
CA VAL A 194 -1.62 13.98 -10.19
C VAL A 194 -0.64 14.87 -10.95
N GLN A 195 0.52 14.35 -11.34
CA GLN A 195 1.50 15.11 -12.11
C GLN A 195 0.94 15.61 -13.45
N LYS A 196 0.01 14.86 -14.05
CA LYS A 196 -0.56 15.18 -15.37
C LYS A 196 -1.72 16.19 -15.29
N PHE A 197 -2.58 16.08 -14.29
CA PHE A 197 -3.86 16.80 -14.25
C PHE A 197 -3.93 17.87 -13.16
N ASP A 198 -3.22 17.72 -12.04
CA ASP A 198 -3.23 18.73 -10.99
C ASP A 198 -2.41 19.96 -11.39
N LYS A 199 -3.11 21.08 -11.55
CA LYS A 199 -2.49 22.39 -11.85
C LYS A 199 -2.17 23.18 -10.59
N THR A 200 -2.65 22.74 -9.42
CA THR A 200 -2.51 23.47 -8.17
C THR A 200 -1.21 23.16 -7.45
N GLY A 201 -0.60 22.00 -7.73
CA GLY A 201 0.58 21.50 -7.03
C GLY A 201 0.29 20.99 -5.62
N LYS A 202 -0.99 20.70 -5.32
CA LYS A 202 -1.48 20.29 -3.99
C LYS A 202 -2.14 18.90 -4.01
N GLY A 203 -2.26 18.29 -5.18
CA GLY A 203 -2.77 16.94 -5.33
C GLY A 203 -1.87 15.94 -4.63
N THR A 204 -2.46 15.06 -3.84
CA THR A 204 -1.80 13.90 -3.24
C THR A 204 -2.73 12.71 -3.35
N ILE A 205 -2.14 11.54 -3.59
CA ILE A 205 -2.86 10.27 -3.61
C ILE A 205 -1.88 9.17 -3.24
N GLU A 206 -2.29 8.30 -2.33
CA GLU A 206 -1.50 7.15 -1.86
C GLU A 206 -2.32 5.86 -2.03
N GLY A 207 -1.64 4.74 -2.34
CA GLY A 207 -2.33 3.49 -2.68
C GLY A 207 -3.13 2.85 -1.55
N GLY A 208 -2.83 3.14 -0.28
CA GLY A 208 -3.64 2.70 0.86
C GLY A 208 -5.08 3.21 0.81
N ASP A 209 -5.30 4.39 0.21
CA ASP A 209 -6.65 4.96 0.06
C ASP A 209 -7.43 4.37 -1.11
N VAL A 210 -6.77 3.67 -2.04
CA VAL A 210 -7.40 3.17 -3.26
C VAL A 210 -7.71 1.68 -3.14
N ILE A 211 -8.98 1.35 -3.31
CA ILE A 211 -9.50 -0.02 -3.26
C ILE A 211 -10.23 -0.30 -4.57
N VAL A 212 -9.75 -1.28 -5.33
CA VAL A 212 -10.42 -1.71 -6.57
C VAL A 212 -11.54 -2.66 -6.20
N ALA A 213 -12.75 -2.16 -5.97
CA ALA A 213 -13.89 -3.00 -5.56
C ALA A 213 -14.34 -3.91 -6.70
N ARG A 214 -14.45 -3.37 -7.91
CA ARG A 214 -14.79 -4.07 -9.16
C ARG A 214 -14.14 -3.33 -10.33
N ASN A 215 -14.12 -3.93 -11.52
CA ASN A 215 -13.49 -3.31 -12.71
C ASN A 215 -14.08 -1.94 -13.09
N ASP A 216 -15.31 -1.66 -12.67
CA ASP A 216 -16.02 -0.40 -12.86
C ASP A 216 -16.17 0.43 -11.56
N ILE A 217 -15.71 -0.06 -10.39
CA ILE A 217 -15.91 0.62 -9.10
C ILE A 217 -14.58 0.75 -8.35
N LEU A 218 -14.17 2.01 -8.10
CA LEU A 218 -13.09 2.36 -7.19
C LEU A 218 -13.65 2.95 -5.90
N LEU A 219 -13.10 2.54 -4.76
CA LEU A 219 -13.28 3.25 -3.50
C LEU A 219 -12.02 4.05 -3.21
N ILE A 220 -12.17 5.31 -2.81
CA ILE A 220 -11.05 6.20 -2.53
C ILE A 220 -11.26 6.92 -1.20
N GLY A 221 -10.31 6.82 -0.29
CA GLY A 221 -10.29 7.65 0.92
C GLY A 221 -9.89 9.09 0.60
N THR A 222 -10.48 10.07 1.29
CA THR A 222 -9.99 11.46 1.29
C THR A 222 -9.71 11.89 2.73
N GLY A 223 -8.53 12.46 2.98
CA GLY A 223 -8.09 12.75 4.34
C GLY A 223 -6.72 13.39 4.38
N GLU A 224 -5.86 12.92 5.30
CA GLU A 224 -4.50 13.44 5.48
C GLU A 224 -3.58 13.09 4.30
N ARG A 225 -3.74 11.89 3.72
CA ARG A 225 -2.82 11.33 2.72
C ARG A 225 -3.28 11.52 1.28
N THR A 226 -4.58 11.35 1.04
CA THR A 226 -5.18 11.62 -0.28
C THR A 226 -6.04 12.88 -0.24
N SER A 227 -5.71 13.85 -1.11
CA SER A 227 -6.41 15.12 -1.21
C SER A 227 -7.48 15.09 -2.31
N THR A 228 -8.46 15.99 -2.24
CA THR A 228 -9.51 16.07 -3.26
C THR A 228 -8.95 16.43 -4.64
N GLN A 229 -7.88 17.23 -4.73
CA GLN A 229 -7.20 17.51 -6.00
C GLN A 229 -6.52 16.25 -6.58
N GLY A 230 -6.02 15.35 -5.72
CA GLY A 230 -5.51 14.05 -6.13
C GLY A 230 -6.62 13.16 -6.69
N ILE A 231 -7.78 13.12 -6.02
CA ILE A 231 -8.96 12.40 -6.49
C ILE A 231 -9.48 12.96 -7.82
N ASP A 232 -9.56 14.29 -7.97
CA ASP A 232 -9.94 14.93 -9.23
C ASP A 232 -8.99 14.54 -10.37
N SER A 233 -7.69 14.40 -10.08
CA SER A 233 -6.72 13.94 -11.06
C SER A 233 -6.96 12.49 -11.50
N VAL A 234 -7.37 11.61 -10.57
CA VAL A 234 -7.82 10.24 -10.91
C VAL A 234 -9.12 10.27 -11.70
N ILE A 235 -10.07 11.14 -11.36
CA ILE A 235 -11.32 11.32 -12.13
C ILE A 235 -11.00 11.72 -13.57
N GLU A 236 -10.11 12.67 -13.79
CA GLU A 236 -9.68 13.07 -15.14
C GLU A 236 -9.00 11.91 -15.90
N HIS A 237 -8.19 11.09 -15.22
CA HIS A 237 -7.63 9.88 -15.82
C HIS A 237 -8.72 8.87 -16.19
N MET A 238 -9.67 8.60 -15.30
CA MET A 238 -10.77 7.66 -15.51
C MET A 238 -11.72 8.13 -16.63
N LYS A 239 -11.89 9.44 -16.85
CA LYS A 239 -12.62 9.97 -18.02
C LYS A 239 -11.99 9.57 -19.35
N THR A 240 -10.69 9.23 -19.40
CA THR A 240 -10.05 8.76 -20.63
C THR A 240 -10.40 7.32 -20.97
N LYS A 241 -10.98 6.58 -20.02
CA LYS A 241 -11.35 5.17 -20.17
C LYS A 241 -12.75 5.03 -20.78
N SER A 242 -12.97 3.89 -21.43
CA SER A 242 -14.25 3.55 -22.03
C SER A 242 -15.18 2.86 -21.04
N GLY A 243 -16.48 3.14 -21.13
CA GLY A 243 -17.49 2.54 -20.29
C GLY A 243 -17.95 3.47 -19.17
N THR A 244 -18.74 2.90 -18.27
CA THR A 244 -19.23 3.60 -17.08
C THR A 244 -18.34 3.23 -15.90
N HIS A 245 -17.88 4.23 -15.18
CA HIS A 245 -17.05 4.06 -13.99
C HIS A 245 -17.68 4.77 -12.80
N HIS A 246 -17.49 4.19 -11.62
CA HIS A 246 -17.98 4.68 -10.35
C HIS A 246 -16.81 4.89 -9.40
N ILE A 247 -16.77 6.07 -8.78
CA ILE A 247 -15.83 6.35 -7.70
C ILE A 247 -16.66 6.66 -6.46
N ILE A 248 -16.42 5.90 -5.40
CA ILE A 248 -17.03 6.13 -4.09
C ILE A 248 -15.94 6.70 -3.19
N VAL A 249 -16.08 7.96 -2.81
CA VAL A 249 -15.14 8.66 -1.95
C VAL A 249 -15.63 8.57 -0.50
N GLN A 250 -14.76 8.17 0.42
CA GLN A 250 -15.03 8.20 1.86
C GLN A 250 -14.15 9.25 2.53
N GLU A 251 -14.76 10.22 3.21
CA GLU A 251 -14.01 11.14 4.05
C GLU A 251 -13.45 10.41 5.29
N LEU A 252 -12.19 10.68 5.62
CA LEU A 252 -11.49 10.09 6.75
C LEU A 252 -11.14 11.16 7.79
N PRO A 253 -11.15 10.81 9.08
CA PRO A 253 -10.71 11.73 10.11
C PRO A 253 -9.21 12.01 10.01
N TYR A 254 -8.80 13.26 10.28
CA TYR A 254 -7.37 13.62 10.39
C TYR A 254 -6.70 13.09 11.67
N LYS A 255 -7.48 12.58 12.63
CA LYS A 255 -7.01 12.05 13.91
C LYS A 255 -7.93 10.95 14.42
N PRO A 256 -7.42 9.97 15.18
CA PRO A 256 -6.01 9.73 15.50
C PRO A 256 -5.19 9.26 14.28
N GLU A 257 -3.86 9.22 14.43
CA GLU A 257 -2.91 8.91 13.33
C GLU A 257 -3.12 7.52 12.71
N SER A 258 -3.85 6.60 13.34
CA SER A 258 -4.19 5.30 12.75
C SER A 258 -5.16 5.37 11.57
N PHE A 259 -5.80 6.52 11.33
CA PHE A 259 -6.68 6.76 10.18
C PHE A 259 -5.90 7.33 8.98
N ILE A 260 -4.73 6.75 8.70
CA ILE A 260 -3.88 7.18 7.58
C ILE A 260 -4.56 7.00 6.22
N HIS A 261 -5.30 5.91 6.03
CA HIS A 261 -5.86 5.51 4.75
C HIS A 261 -7.19 4.74 4.88
N LEU A 262 -7.94 4.63 3.79
CA LEU A 262 -9.21 3.90 3.72
C LEU A 262 -9.06 2.40 4.07
N ASP A 263 -7.97 1.76 3.67
CA ASP A 263 -7.76 0.34 3.95
C ASP A 263 -7.46 0.00 5.42
N MET A 264 -7.24 1.02 6.26
CA MET A 264 -7.12 0.89 7.70
C MET A 264 -8.48 0.82 8.41
N VAL A 265 -9.58 1.00 7.65
CA VAL A 265 -10.95 1.01 8.17
C VAL A 265 -11.94 0.22 7.30
N PHE A 266 -11.56 -0.16 6.09
CA PHE A 266 -12.40 -0.92 5.16
C PHE A 266 -11.55 -1.81 4.26
N THR A 267 -11.80 -3.12 4.27
CA THR A 267 -11.22 -4.06 3.27
C THR A 267 -12.25 -5.07 2.80
N ILE A 268 -12.15 -5.49 1.54
CA ILE A 268 -13.04 -6.51 0.96
C ILE A 268 -12.37 -7.88 1.18
N LEU A 269 -13.10 -8.82 1.76
CA LEU A 269 -12.57 -10.13 2.15
C LEU A 269 -12.99 -11.24 1.17
N ASP A 270 -14.20 -11.12 0.64
CA ASP A 270 -14.85 -12.09 -0.24
C ASP A 270 -15.89 -11.37 -1.12
N LYS A 271 -16.58 -12.08 -2.01
CA LYS A 271 -17.64 -11.55 -2.87
C LYS A 271 -18.77 -10.88 -2.09
N TYR A 272 -19.07 -11.41 -0.90
CA TYR A 272 -20.21 -11.01 -0.08
C TYR A 272 -19.82 -10.52 1.31
N SER A 273 -18.53 -10.37 1.63
CA SER A 273 -18.12 -9.91 2.96
C SER A 273 -16.96 -8.92 2.93
N CYS A 274 -17.02 -7.94 3.82
CA CYS A 274 -15.95 -6.97 4.06
C CYS A 274 -15.64 -6.85 5.56
N MET A 275 -14.44 -6.41 5.87
CA MET A 275 -14.05 -5.98 7.21
C MET A 275 -14.23 -4.47 7.30
N ILE A 276 -14.90 -3.98 8.34
CA ILE A 276 -15.10 -2.55 8.55
C ILE A 276 -14.78 -2.14 9.99
N PHE A 277 -14.29 -0.91 10.16
CA PHE A 277 -14.37 -0.19 11.41
C PHE A 277 -15.74 0.52 11.49
N GLU A 278 -16.70 -0.15 12.12
CA GLU A 278 -18.11 0.27 12.17
C GLU A 278 -18.33 1.72 12.62
N PRO A 279 -17.64 2.27 13.65
CA PRO A 279 -17.89 3.63 14.12
C PRO A 279 -17.68 4.69 13.04
N LEU A 280 -16.73 4.46 12.11
CA LEU A 280 -16.48 5.37 10.99
C LEU A 280 -17.39 5.06 9.80
N ILE A 281 -17.45 3.80 9.36
CA ILE A 281 -18.09 3.46 8.09
C ILE A 281 -19.63 3.53 8.16
N ILE A 282 -20.23 3.24 9.31
CA ILE A 282 -21.70 3.16 9.44
C ILE A 282 -22.29 4.36 10.19
N HIS A 283 -21.61 4.81 11.25
CA HIS A 283 -22.20 5.73 12.24
C HIS A 283 -21.62 7.15 12.20
N ALA A 284 -20.57 7.41 11.42
CA ALA A 284 -19.99 8.74 11.37
C ALA A 284 -20.89 9.73 10.60
N THR A 285 -21.52 10.64 11.33
CA THR A 285 -22.32 11.73 10.73
C THR A 285 -21.48 12.90 10.24
N LYS A 286 -20.20 12.96 10.64
CA LYS A 286 -19.27 14.05 10.28
C LYS A 286 -18.45 13.76 9.03
N TYR A 287 -18.35 12.51 8.63
CA TYR A 287 -17.50 12.05 7.54
C TYR A 287 -18.37 11.44 6.46
N ILE A 288 -18.49 12.14 5.34
CA ILE A 288 -19.48 11.79 4.32
C ILE A 288 -18.92 10.77 3.32
N THR A 289 -19.83 10.00 2.72
CA THR A 289 -19.55 9.16 1.55
C THR A 289 -20.12 9.85 0.31
N ILE A 290 -19.34 9.96 -0.76
CA ILE A 290 -19.74 10.60 -2.01
C ILE A 290 -19.66 9.58 -3.16
N HIS A 291 -20.71 9.45 -3.94
CA HIS A 291 -20.73 8.67 -5.19
C HIS A 291 -20.60 9.58 -6.41
N ILE A 292 -19.58 9.30 -7.22
CA ILE A 292 -19.29 9.98 -8.48
C ILE A 292 -19.48 8.98 -9.62
N LYS A 293 -20.34 9.32 -10.59
CA LYS A 293 -20.55 8.55 -11.82
C LYS A 293 -19.84 9.21 -12.98
N ILE A 294 -18.96 8.46 -13.65
CA ILE A 294 -18.28 8.86 -14.88
C ILE A 294 -18.88 8.05 -16.03
N GLU A 295 -19.37 8.73 -17.06
CA GLU A 295 -19.96 8.11 -18.24
C GLU A 295 -19.76 9.04 -19.44
N ASN A 296 -19.56 8.47 -20.63
CA ASN A 296 -19.29 9.22 -21.86
C ASN A 296 -18.16 10.27 -21.67
N HIS A 297 -17.07 9.88 -21.01
CA HIS A 297 -15.90 10.73 -20.73
C HIS A 297 -16.19 11.99 -19.87
N THR A 298 -17.32 12.02 -19.15
CA THR A 298 -17.73 13.15 -18.31
C THR A 298 -18.22 12.69 -16.93
N VAL A 299 -18.14 13.56 -15.92
CA VAL A 299 -18.82 13.33 -14.64
C VAL A 299 -20.30 13.65 -14.86
N THR A 300 -21.15 12.64 -14.75
CA THR A 300 -22.60 12.76 -15.00
C THR A 300 -23.39 12.97 -13.71
N ASN A 301 -22.84 12.54 -12.57
CA ASN A 301 -23.50 12.68 -11.27
C ASN A 301 -22.48 12.71 -10.13
N ILE A 302 -22.74 13.56 -9.13
CA ILE A 302 -22.07 13.57 -7.83
C ILE A 302 -23.16 13.67 -6.78
N LYS A 303 -23.23 12.72 -5.84
CA LYS A 303 -24.21 12.73 -4.76
C LYS A 303 -23.62 12.16 -3.47
N GLU A 304 -24.13 12.62 -2.35
CA GLU A 304 -23.85 12.01 -1.05
C GLU A 304 -24.61 10.68 -0.93
N GLU A 305 -23.95 9.69 -0.36
CA GLU A 305 -24.50 8.37 -0.04
C GLU A 305 -24.47 8.17 1.48
N LYS A 306 -25.38 7.31 1.97
CA LYS A 306 -25.48 7.05 3.42
C LYS A 306 -24.18 6.46 4.00
N ASN A 307 -23.55 5.55 3.25
CA ASN A 307 -22.24 4.96 3.55
C ASN A 307 -21.75 4.14 2.34
N ILE A 308 -20.51 3.65 2.41
CA ILE A 308 -19.88 2.81 1.36
C ILE A 308 -20.74 1.59 1.02
N LEU A 309 -21.33 0.90 2.01
CA LEU A 309 -22.11 -0.32 1.78
C LEU A 309 -23.40 -0.04 1.00
N VAL A 310 -24.09 1.06 1.32
CA VAL A 310 -25.30 1.49 0.60
C VAL A 310 -24.96 1.88 -0.84
N ALA A 311 -23.86 2.61 -1.03
CA ALA A 311 -23.37 2.98 -2.36
C ALA A 311 -23.05 1.74 -3.21
N LEU A 312 -22.29 0.78 -2.66
CA LEU A 312 -21.96 -0.48 -3.33
C LEU A 312 -23.19 -1.32 -3.66
N ARG A 313 -24.14 -1.45 -2.74
CA ARG A 313 -25.40 -2.17 -2.98
C ARG A 313 -26.18 -1.55 -4.15
N SER A 314 -26.20 -0.22 -4.27
CA SER A 314 -26.86 0.46 -5.39
C SER A 314 -26.24 0.15 -6.76
N LEU A 315 -24.99 -0.34 -6.77
CA LEU A 315 -24.22 -0.74 -7.95
C LEU A 315 -24.21 -2.27 -8.16
N GLY A 316 -25.04 -3.01 -7.41
CA GLY A 316 -25.18 -4.46 -7.51
C GLY A 316 -24.09 -5.23 -6.77
N MET A 317 -23.40 -4.61 -5.82
CA MET A 317 -22.38 -5.27 -4.99
C MET A 317 -22.82 -5.26 -3.53
N GLU A 318 -23.38 -6.37 -3.08
CA GLU A 318 -23.87 -6.52 -1.71
C GLU A 318 -22.80 -7.17 -0.83
N LEU A 319 -22.36 -6.43 0.19
CA LEU A 319 -21.38 -6.88 1.17
C LEU A 319 -21.99 -6.90 2.57
N GLU A 320 -21.85 -8.03 3.25
CA GLU A 320 -22.12 -8.20 4.66
C GLU A 320 -20.88 -7.73 5.47
N PRO A 321 -21.04 -6.76 6.38
CA PRO A 321 -19.91 -6.25 7.14
C PRO A 321 -19.59 -7.13 8.34
N ILE A 322 -18.30 -7.44 8.50
CA ILE A 322 -17.70 -8.01 9.70
C ILE A 322 -16.98 -6.87 10.43
N PHE A 323 -17.17 -6.77 11.74
CA PHE A 323 -16.70 -5.61 12.50
C PHE A 323 -15.33 -5.85 13.14
N CYS A 324 -14.41 -4.92 12.88
CA CYS A 324 -13.10 -4.85 13.54
C CYS A 324 -13.31 -4.62 15.04
N GLY A 325 -12.71 -5.48 15.87
CA GLY A 325 -12.91 -5.53 17.32
C GLY A 325 -14.18 -6.24 17.77
N GLY A 326 -14.96 -6.81 16.85
CA GLY A 326 -16.22 -7.48 17.15
C GLY A 326 -17.37 -6.52 17.46
N ASN A 327 -18.37 -7.01 18.18
CA ASN A 327 -19.60 -6.26 18.48
C ASN A 327 -19.59 -5.81 19.95
N ASN A 328 -20.11 -4.61 20.21
CA ASN A 328 -20.55 -4.09 21.52
C ASN A 328 -19.54 -3.36 22.42
N ASP A 329 -18.26 -3.22 22.06
CA ASP A 329 -17.29 -2.46 22.86
C ASP A 329 -16.43 -1.54 21.99
N SER A 330 -16.75 -0.25 22.01
CA SER A 330 -16.01 0.76 21.24
C SER A 330 -14.53 0.84 21.61
N THR A 331 -14.17 0.56 22.87
CA THR A 331 -12.77 0.57 23.32
C THR A 331 -11.99 -0.57 22.67
N ILE A 332 -12.60 -1.75 22.55
CA ILE A 332 -11.98 -2.88 21.86
C ILE A 332 -11.84 -2.58 20.36
N MET A 333 -12.88 -2.03 19.75
CA MET A 333 -12.87 -1.66 18.32
C MET A 333 -11.76 -0.64 18.01
N GLU A 334 -11.64 0.41 18.81
CA GLU A 334 -10.58 1.42 18.64
C GLU A 334 -9.18 0.81 18.80
N ARG A 335 -8.99 -0.08 19.79
CA ARG A 335 -7.70 -0.74 20.03
C ARG A 335 -7.29 -1.67 18.89
N GLU A 336 -8.20 -2.48 18.40
CA GLU A 336 -7.89 -3.40 17.29
C GLU A 336 -7.78 -2.65 15.96
N GLN A 337 -8.57 -1.59 15.74
CA GLN A 337 -8.38 -0.68 14.59
C GLN A 337 -6.98 -0.08 14.58
N TRP A 338 -6.53 0.47 15.71
CA TRP A 338 -5.18 1.01 15.87
C TRP A 338 -4.09 -0.02 15.53
N GLN A 339 -4.35 -1.29 15.82
CA GLN A 339 -3.46 -2.42 15.52
C GLN A 339 -3.72 -3.06 14.14
N SER A 340 -4.24 -2.28 13.20
CA SER A 340 -4.50 -2.70 11.81
C SER A 340 -5.52 -3.83 11.69
N GLY A 341 -6.46 -3.95 12.63
CA GLY A 341 -7.48 -5.00 12.66
C GLY A 341 -8.49 -4.94 11.51
N ALA A 342 -8.57 -3.84 10.76
CA ALA A 342 -9.38 -3.77 9.55
C ALA A 342 -8.59 -4.01 8.25
N ASN A 343 -7.26 -4.14 8.32
CA ASN A 343 -6.36 -4.17 7.16
C ASN A 343 -6.01 -5.61 6.75
N PHE A 344 -6.94 -6.29 6.08
CA PHE A 344 -6.75 -7.66 5.57
C PHE A 344 -6.31 -7.66 4.11
N PHE A 345 -5.45 -8.62 3.76
CA PHE A 345 -5.03 -8.86 2.39
C PHE A 345 -5.67 -10.14 1.83
N ALA A 346 -6.49 -10.03 0.79
CA ALA A 346 -7.10 -11.20 0.15
C ALA A 346 -6.13 -11.89 -0.82
N LEU A 347 -5.98 -13.21 -0.69
CA LEU A 347 -5.27 -14.08 -1.62
C LEU A 347 -6.20 -14.50 -2.77
N GLU A 348 -7.41 -14.92 -2.42
CA GLU A 348 -8.53 -15.20 -3.31
C GLU A 348 -9.83 -14.99 -2.52
N PRO A 349 -11.03 -15.04 -3.13
CA PRO A 349 -12.27 -14.73 -2.41
C PRO A 349 -12.45 -15.64 -1.19
N GLY A 350 -12.56 -15.05 0.00
CA GLY A 350 -12.72 -15.79 1.26
C GLY A 350 -11.42 -16.26 1.91
N LYS A 351 -10.25 -16.07 1.28
CA LYS A 351 -8.94 -16.43 1.86
C LYS A 351 -8.10 -15.19 2.06
N VAL A 352 -7.89 -14.80 3.31
CA VAL A 352 -7.28 -13.53 3.68
C VAL A 352 -6.13 -13.70 4.66
N ILE A 353 -5.20 -12.75 4.67
CA ILE A 353 -4.11 -12.64 5.65
C ILE A 353 -4.37 -11.42 6.54
N GLY A 354 -4.18 -11.58 7.85
CA GLY A 354 -4.24 -10.50 8.83
C GLY A 354 -3.49 -10.84 10.12
N TYR A 355 -3.41 -9.89 11.07
CA TYR A 355 -2.71 -10.14 12.33
C TYR A 355 -3.54 -10.97 13.32
N GLY A 356 -2.93 -12.02 13.87
CA GLY A 356 -3.56 -12.87 14.89
C GLY A 356 -3.78 -12.20 16.25
N ARG A 357 -3.08 -11.08 16.52
CA ARG A 357 -3.19 -10.32 17.79
C ARG A 357 -4.54 -9.63 17.99
N ASN A 358 -5.29 -9.40 16.92
CA ASN A 358 -6.61 -8.75 16.94
C ASN A 358 -7.68 -9.79 17.29
N THR A 359 -7.66 -10.30 18.52
CA THR A 359 -8.40 -11.49 18.92
C THR A 359 -9.91 -11.38 18.69
N ASN A 360 -10.50 -10.22 18.93
CA ASN A 360 -11.95 -10.04 18.78
C ASN A 360 -12.35 -9.94 17.30
N THR A 361 -11.51 -9.32 16.48
CA THR A 361 -11.66 -9.32 15.01
C THR A 361 -11.57 -10.74 14.46
N ILE A 362 -10.56 -11.51 14.88
CA ILE A 362 -10.38 -12.90 14.44
C ILE A 362 -11.55 -13.78 14.90
N GLU A 363 -12.04 -13.59 16.12
CA GLU A 363 -13.25 -14.27 16.61
C GLU A 363 -14.51 -13.86 15.83
N ALA A 364 -14.64 -12.59 15.45
CA ALA A 364 -15.72 -12.12 14.61
C ALA A 364 -15.68 -12.79 13.23
N LEU A 365 -14.51 -12.91 12.60
CA LEU A 365 -14.34 -13.65 11.35
C LEU A 365 -14.72 -15.12 11.50
N ASN A 366 -14.31 -15.76 12.59
CA ASN A 366 -14.66 -17.16 12.83
C ASN A 366 -16.17 -17.38 13.00
N LYS A 367 -16.86 -16.47 13.68
CA LYS A 367 -18.34 -16.47 13.78
C LYS A 367 -19.03 -16.29 12.41
N HIS A 368 -18.35 -15.69 11.44
CA HIS A 368 -18.82 -15.55 10.06
C HIS A 368 -18.30 -16.65 9.12
N GLY A 369 -17.85 -17.78 9.68
CA GLY A 369 -17.53 -18.99 8.94
C GLY A 369 -16.13 -19.03 8.34
N TYR A 370 -15.21 -18.17 8.78
CA TYR A 370 -13.79 -18.30 8.42
C TYR A 370 -13.08 -19.27 9.36
N ASP A 371 -12.39 -20.25 8.80
CA ASP A 371 -11.41 -21.03 9.54
C ASP A 371 -10.17 -20.17 9.84
N ILE A 372 -9.42 -20.55 10.87
CA ILE A 372 -8.22 -19.82 11.30
C ILE A 372 -7.02 -20.76 11.21
N ALA A 373 -6.02 -20.37 10.43
CA ALA A 373 -4.71 -21.03 10.42
C ALA A 373 -3.61 -20.03 10.77
N ASN A 374 -2.52 -20.51 11.37
CA ASN A 374 -1.33 -19.70 11.58
C ASN A 374 -0.45 -19.75 10.32
N ALA A 375 0.14 -18.61 9.93
CA ALA A 375 1.06 -18.54 8.80
C ALA A 375 2.20 -19.55 8.88
N ARG A 376 2.71 -19.85 10.07
CA ARG A 376 3.74 -20.88 10.30
C ARG A 376 3.27 -22.28 9.92
N ASP A 377 2.01 -22.62 10.21
CA ASP A 377 1.44 -23.93 9.87
C ASP A 377 1.31 -24.07 8.34
N ILE A 378 0.94 -22.98 7.65
CA ILE A 378 0.93 -22.93 6.18
C ILE A 378 2.34 -23.09 5.62
N VAL A 379 3.31 -22.30 6.09
CA VAL A 379 4.69 -22.31 5.60
C VAL A 379 5.36 -23.67 5.81
N THR A 380 5.10 -24.33 6.93
CA THR A 380 5.66 -25.66 7.25
C THR A 380 4.94 -26.83 6.58
N GLY A 381 3.80 -26.59 5.91
CA GLY A 381 2.98 -27.63 5.27
C GLY A 381 2.19 -28.49 6.26
N LYS A 382 1.94 -27.97 7.46
CA LYS A 382 1.04 -28.60 8.45
C LYS A 382 -0.44 -28.38 8.12
N SER A 383 -0.72 -27.36 7.32
CA SER A 383 -2.04 -26.96 6.83
C SER A 383 -1.84 -26.37 5.44
N GLU A 384 -2.74 -26.61 4.49
CA GLU A 384 -2.68 -26.03 3.14
C GLU A 384 -3.84 -25.07 2.92
N ILE A 385 -3.62 -24.02 2.12
CA ILE A 385 -4.62 -22.95 1.89
C ILE A 385 -5.85 -23.50 1.16
N GLU A 386 -5.65 -24.54 0.36
CA GLU A 386 -6.65 -25.23 -0.44
C GLU A 386 -7.62 -26.09 0.40
N ASP A 387 -7.26 -26.42 1.65
CA ASP A 387 -8.09 -27.24 2.54
C ASP A 387 -9.35 -26.52 3.05
N TYR A 388 -9.43 -25.21 2.82
CA TYR A 388 -10.45 -24.33 3.41
C TYR A 388 -11.25 -23.60 2.32
N ASP A 389 -12.55 -23.48 2.53
CA ASP A 389 -13.42 -22.62 1.70
C ASP A 389 -13.22 -21.14 2.07
N LYS A 390 -13.22 -20.84 3.38
CA LYS A 390 -12.94 -19.51 3.93
C LYS A 390 -11.86 -19.61 5.00
N LEU A 391 -10.81 -18.81 4.86
CA LEU A 391 -9.62 -18.91 5.71
C LEU A 391 -9.10 -17.53 6.09
N VAL A 392 -8.80 -17.36 7.37
CA VAL A 392 -7.94 -16.28 7.86
C VAL A 392 -6.59 -16.88 8.23
N ILE A 393 -5.57 -16.49 7.49
CA ILE A 393 -4.18 -16.80 7.79
C ILE A 393 -3.66 -15.71 8.72
N THR A 394 -3.41 -16.10 9.96
CA THR A 394 -2.91 -15.18 10.99
C THR A 394 -1.39 -15.11 10.95
N ILE A 395 -0.87 -13.91 10.79
CA ILE A 395 0.55 -13.60 10.98
C ILE A 395 0.77 -13.00 12.37
N GLU A 396 1.95 -13.24 12.92
CA GLU A 396 2.45 -12.50 14.08
C GLU A 396 2.69 -11.04 13.68
N GLY A 397 2.54 -10.13 14.63
CA GLY A 397 2.65 -8.69 14.37
C GLY A 397 2.96 -7.92 15.63
N ASN A 398 3.88 -8.43 16.46
CA ASN A 398 4.33 -7.74 17.66
C ASN A 398 5.12 -6.49 17.28
N GLU A 399 5.97 -6.61 16.26
CA GLU A 399 6.75 -5.51 15.70
C GLU A 399 6.10 -4.93 14.45
N LEU A 400 5.68 -5.76 13.49
CA LEU A 400 5.18 -5.25 12.21
C LEU A 400 4.00 -4.29 12.36
N SER A 401 3.09 -4.54 13.30
CA SER A 401 1.95 -3.66 13.54
C SER A 401 2.33 -2.31 14.17
N ARG A 402 3.50 -2.19 14.82
CA ARG A 402 3.99 -0.91 15.40
C ARG A 402 4.38 0.09 14.31
N GLY A 403 4.64 -0.41 13.09
CA GLY A 403 4.81 0.44 11.90
C GLY A 403 3.52 1.09 11.39
N GLY A 404 2.36 0.78 12.00
CA GLY A 404 1.09 1.43 11.67
C GLY A 404 0.37 0.85 10.46
N GLY A 405 0.74 -0.36 9.99
CA GLY A 405 0.14 -1.01 8.84
C GLY A 405 -0.06 -2.52 9.00
N GLY A 406 -0.99 -3.06 8.21
CA GLY A 406 -1.35 -4.48 8.18
C GLY A 406 -0.82 -5.24 6.97
N ALA A 407 -1.37 -6.43 6.75
CA ALA A 407 -0.96 -7.30 5.64
C ALA A 407 -1.20 -6.66 4.26
N ARG A 408 -2.25 -5.84 4.12
CA ARG A 408 -2.54 -5.14 2.86
C ARG A 408 -1.57 -4.00 2.59
N CYS A 409 -1.15 -3.28 3.63
CA CYS A 409 -0.12 -2.23 3.53
C CYS A 409 1.22 -2.80 3.04
N MET A 410 1.57 -4.02 3.46
CA MET A 410 2.83 -4.70 3.10
C MET A 410 2.83 -5.36 1.70
N THR A 411 1.80 -5.15 0.88
CA THR A 411 1.66 -5.76 -0.44
C THR A 411 1.28 -4.75 -1.51
N MET A 412 1.76 -4.98 -2.73
CA MET A 412 1.32 -4.29 -3.94
C MET A 412 1.01 -5.34 -5.04
N PRO A 413 -0.26 -5.77 -5.18
CA PRO A 413 -0.66 -6.72 -6.22
C PRO A 413 -0.42 -6.16 -7.62
N VAL A 414 0.19 -6.97 -8.47
CA VAL A 414 0.38 -6.65 -9.89
C VAL A 414 -0.55 -7.47 -10.80
N ALA A 415 -0.98 -8.66 -10.37
CA ALA A 415 -1.91 -9.48 -11.14
C ALA A 415 -2.89 -10.24 -10.25
N ARG A 416 -4.18 -10.18 -10.63
CA ARG A 416 -5.27 -10.97 -10.04
C ARG A 416 -6.19 -11.49 -11.15
N GLN A 417 -6.70 -12.71 -10.97
CA GLN A 417 -7.74 -13.25 -11.84
C GLN A 417 -9.04 -12.43 -11.75
N ALA A 418 -9.82 -12.44 -12.83
CA ALA A 418 -11.14 -11.83 -12.83
C ALA A 418 -12.08 -12.57 -11.86
N VAL A 419 -12.88 -11.80 -11.12
CA VAL A 419 -13.92 -12.32 -10.24
C VAL A 419 -15.21 -12.47 -11.04
N VAL A 420 -15.85 -13.64 -10.93
CA VAL A 420 -17.23 -13.84 -11.39
C VAL A 420 -18.16 -13.35 -10.28
N TRP A 421 -18.70 -12.14 -10.45
CA TRP A 421 -19.54 -11.45 -9.45
C TRP A 421 -20.95 -12.01 -9.35
#